data_AF-A0A292PYM1-F1
#
_entry.id   AF-A0A292PYM1-F1
#
_cell.length_a   1.000
_cell.length_b   1.000
_cell.length_c   1.000
_cell.angle_alpha   90.00
_cell.angle_beta   90.00
_cell.angle_gamma   90.00
#
_symmetry.space_group_name_H-M   'P 1'
#
loop_
_entity.id
_entity.type
_entity.pdbx_description
1 polymer ?
#
loop_
_entity_poly.entity_id
_entity_poly.type
_entity_poly.pdbx_seq_one_letter_code
_entity_poly.pdbx_strand_id
1 'polypeptide(L)'
;MGKTSLGVTRRDKIPKHITEISMTSDKCYELKVYIKSIVVPGTPAFDCRRLGDRTKKRNYQLWLHNTLKEIGPRFFPSNGRGLVWPKDYDKIYKTVHQVVRVLSIGIRRGYRKKELRVVQGERW
;
A
#
# COMPACT_ATOMS: atom_id res chain seq x y z
N MET A 1 32.99 -24.07 -2.55
CA MET A 1 32.93 -22.60 -2.61
C MET A 1 31.91 -22.18 -3.66
N GLY A 2 30.99 -21.28 -3.29
CA GLY A 2 30.40 -20.27 -4.19
C GLY A 2 29.29 -20.69 -5.16
N LYS A 3 28.03 -20.62 -4.71
CA LYS A 3 26.92 -20.12 -5.55
C LYS A 3 26.10 -19.14 -4.73
N THR A 4 26.54 -17.89 -4.72
CA THR A 4 25.76 -16.75 -4.23
C THR A 4 24.62 -16.52 -5.23
N SER A 5 23.44 -17.00 -4.87
CA SER A 5 22.18 -16.60 -5.50
C SER A 5 21.96 -15.11 -5.20
N LEU A 6 22.44 -14.25 -6.12
CA LEU A 6 22.02 -12.87 -6.22
C LEU A 6 20.50 -12.87 -6.37
N GLY A 7 19.82 -12.67 -5.24
CA GLY A 7 18.39 -12.43 -5.19
C GLY A 7 18.08 -11.21 -6.03
N VAL A 8 17.66 -11.45 -7.28
CA VAL A 8 17.06 -10.44 -8.13
C VAL A 8 15.74 -10.09 -7.47
N THR A 9 15.80 -9.14 -6.52
CA THR A 9 14.65 -8.43 -6.00
C THR A 9 13.98 -7.84 -7.22
N ARG A 10 12.91 -8.50 -7.69
CA ARG A 10 12.06 -8.01 -8.78
C ARG A 10 11.75 -6.56 -8.44
N ARG A 11 12.40 -5.64 -9.16
CA ARG A 11 12.09 -4.20 -9.14
C ARG A 11 10.72 -4.06 -9.81
N ASP A 12 9.69 -4.52 -9.12
CA ASP A 12 8.31 -4.16 -9.43
C ASP A 12 8.29 -2.64 -9.51
N LYS A 13 8.13 -2.11 -10.72
CA LYS A 13 8.09 -0.68 -11.04
C LYS A 13 7.50 0.10 -9.87
N ILE A 14 8.36 0.88 -9.20
CA ILE A 14 7.94 1.80 -8.15
C ILE A 14 6.91 2.74 -8.81
N PRO A 15 5.67 2.83 -8.28
CA PRO A 15 4.69 3.79 -8.79
C PRO A 15 5.31 5.19 -8.83
N LYS A 16 5.20 5.92 -9.95
CA LYS A 16 5.83 7.24 -10.15
C LYS A 16 5.54 8.24 -9.02
N HIS A 17 4.39 8.12 -8.36
CA HIS A 17 4.00 8.97 -7.23
C HIS A 17 4.76 8.69 -5.93
N ILE A 18 5.43 7.54 -5.83
CA ILE A 18 6.29 7.18 -4.71
C ILE A 18 7.69 7.79 -4.88
N THR A 19 8.13 8.08 -6.10
CA THR A 19 9.37 8.83 -6.34
C THR A 19 9.24 10.32 -6.01
N GLU A 20 8.02 10.87 -5.92
CA GLU A 20 7.78 12.30 -5.60
C GLU A 20 8.01 12.66 -4.12
N ILE A 21 8.13 11.67 -3.23
CA ILE A 21 8.24 11.90 -1.77
C ILE A 21 9.68 11.92 -1.23
N SER A 22 10.68 11.97 -2.12
CA SER A 22 12.12 11.95 -1.76
C SER A 22 12.54 10.77 -0.86
N MET A 23 11.70 9.73 -0.79
CA MET A 23 11.90 8.58 0.07
C MET A 23 12.88 7.61 -0.61
N THR A 24 13.79 7.00 0.16
CA THR A 24 14.76 6.04 -0.41
C THR A 24 14.04 4.83 -1.00
N SER A 25 14.65 4.18 -2.00
CA SER A 25 14.06 3.00 -2.65
C SER A 25 13.68 1.89 -1.65
N ASP A 26 14.48 1.70 -0.60
CA ASP A 26 14.24 0.70 0.44
C ASP A 26 13.02 1.04 1.30
N LYS A 27 12.91 2.30 1.72
CA LYS A 27 11.74 2.79 2.45
C LYS A 27 10.48 2.68 1.60
N CYS A 28 10.58 2.97 0.30
CA CYS A 28 9.49 2.82 -0.66
C CYS A 28 9.01 1.37 -0.75
N TYR A 29 9.95 0.43 -0.78
CA TYR A 29 9.65 -0.99 -0.78
C TYR A 29 9.00 -1.42 0.54
N GLU A 30 9.53 -0.98 1.68
CA GLU A 30 9.00 -1.26 3.01
C GLU A 30 7.55 -0.75 3.15
N LEU A 31 7.25 0.48 2.70
CA LEU A 31 5.90 1.05 2.71
C LEU A 31 4.95 0.24 1.83
N LYS A 32 5.41 -0.18 0.64
CA LYS A 32 4.62 -1.01 -0.27
C LYS A 32 4.31 -2.37 0.34
N VAL A 33 5.28 -3.02 0.99
CA VAL A 33 5.09 -4.31 1.67
C VAL A 33 4.08 -4.16 2.81
N TYR A 34 4.23 -3.13 3.64
CA TYR A 34 3.30 -2.83 4.72
C TYR A 34 1.87 -2.59 4.22
N ILE A 35 1.70 -1.77 3.17
CA ILE A 35 0.36 -1.54 2.59
C ILE A 35 -0.24 -2.85 2.08
N LYS A 36 0.57 -3.72 1.44
CA LYS A 36 0.09 -5.03 0.99
C LYS A 36 -0.35 -5.94 2.14
N SER A 37 0.27 -5.85 3.32
CA SER A 37 -0.10 -6.68 4.46
C SER A 37 -1.37 -6.21 5.17
N ILE A 38 -1.65 -4.90 5.16
CA ILE A 38 -2.85 -4.35 5.83
C ILE A 38 -4.06 -4.25 4.90
N VAL A 39 -3.87 -4.28 3.57
CA VAL A 39 -4.99 -4.25 2.61
C VAL A 39 -5.42 -5.69 2.32
N VAL A 40 -6.37 -6.18 3.09
CA VAL A 40 -6.95 -7.53 2.99
C VAL A 40 -8.48 -7.47 2.88
N PRO A 41 -9.17 -8.54 2.42
CA PRO A 41 -10.63 -8.58 2.41
C PRO A 41 -11.24 -8.18 3.75
N GLY A 42 -12.31 -7.37 3.73
CA GLY A 42 -12.93 -6.80 4.92
C GLY A 42 -12.28 -5.51 5.43
N THR A 43 -11.16 -5.07 4.85
CA THR A 43 -10.60 -3.74 5.16
C THR A 43 -11.21 -2.66 4.26
N PRO A 44 -11.39 -1.42 4.79
CA PRO A 44 -11.92 -0.31 4.00
C PRO A 44 -11.13 -0.04 2.71
N ALA A 45 -9.81 -0.22 2.72
CA ALA A 45 -8.97 -0.07 1.53
C ALA A 45 -9.24 -1.14 0.46
N PHE A 46 -9.54 -2.37 0.87
CA PHE A 46 -9.91 -3.43 -0.06
C PHE A 46 -11.33 -3.23 -0.62
N ASP A 47 -12.29 -2.92 0.24
CA ASP A 47 -13.71 -2.87 -0.10
C ASP A 47 -14.11 -1.61 -0.89
N CYS A 48 -13.28 -0.56 -0.84
CA CYS A 48 -13.55 0.67 -1.56
C CYS A 48 -13.28 0.49 -3.08
N ARG A 49 -14.23 -0.12 -3.79
CA ARG A 49 -14.22 -0.23 -5.27
C ARG A 49 -14.54 1.11 -5.94
N ARG A 50 -15.45 1.89 -5.35
CA ARG A 50 -15.87 3.22 -5.81
C ARG A 50 -16.17 4.09 -4.59
N LEU A 51 -15.51 5.24 -4.47
CA LEU A 51 -15.71 6.23 -3.40
C LEU A 51 -17.06 6.98 -3.51
N GLY A 52 -18.01 6.48 -4.30
CA GLY A 52 -19.32 7.10 -4.50
C GLY A 52 -20.28 6.90 -3.31
N ASP A 53 -20.06 5.86 -2.52
CA ASP A 53 -20.79 5.63 -1.27
C ASP A 53 -20.15 6.47 -0.14
N ARG A 54 -20.93 7.42 0.41
CA ARG A 54 -20.48 8.35 1.44
C ARG A 54 -19.97 7.62 2.70
N THR A 55 -20.61 6.53 3.09
CA THR A 55 -20.22 5.75 4.28
C THR A 55 -18.90 5.03 4.03
N LYS A 56 -18.75 4.38 2.87
CA LYS A 56 -17.48 3.73 2.49
C LYS A 56 -16.34 4.73 2.35
N LYS A 57 -16.61 5.92 1.81
CA LYS A 57 -15.63 7.02 1.74
C LYS A 57 -15.17 7.46 3.12
N ARG A 58 -16.11 7.68 4.06
CA ARG A 58 -15.78 8.07 5.44
C ARG A 58 -14.97 6.99 6.15
N ASN A 59 -15.39 5.72 6.04
CA ASN A 59 -14.67 4.60 6.64
C ASN A 59 -13.25 4.46 6.09
N TYR A 60 -13.09 4.65 4.77
CA TYR A 60 -11.77 4.65 4.13
C TYR A 60 -10.88 5.80 4.63
N GLN A 61 -11.42 7.02 4.73
CA GLN A 61 -10.66 8.18 5.22
C GLN A 61 -10.23 8.00 6.68
N LEU A 62 -11.13 7.51 7.53
CA LEU A 62 -10.82 7.23 8.94
C LEU A 62 -9.75 6.14 9.06
N TRP A 63 -9.90 5.06 8.30
CA TRP A 63 -8.91 3.99 8.23
C TRP A 63 -7.53 4.52 7.83
N LEU A 64 -7.46 5.29 6.74
CA LEU A 64 -6.20 5.84 6.25
C LEU A 64 -5.57 6.81 7.26
N HIS A 65 -6.38 7.65 7.91
CA HIS A 65 -5.92 8.56 8.94
C HIS A 65 -5.30 7.79 10.13
N ASN A 66 -5.96 6.74 10.60
CA ASN A 66 -5.47 5.91 11.71
C ASN A 66 -4.19 5.16 11.33
N THR A 67 -4.16 4.55 10.14
CA THR A 67 -2.95 3.92 9.61
C THR A 67 -1.78 4.91 9.56
N LEU A 68 -2.02 6.14 9.10
CA LEU A 68 -0.99 7.18 9.05
C LEU A 68 -0.49 7.60 10.44
N LYS A 69 -1.34 7.60 11.46
CA LYS A 69 -0.88 7.84 12.84
C LYS A 69 0.10 6.77 13.32
N GLU A 70 -0.13 5.52 12.94
CA GLU A 70 0.75 4.40 13.30
C GLU A 70 2.07 4.43 12.51
N ILE A 71 2.02 4.69 11.21
CA ILE A 71 3.20 4.55 10.33
C ILE A 71 3.92 5.86 10.05
N GLY A 72 3.27 6.99 10.26
CA GLY A 72 3.77 8.33 9.95
C GLY A 72 5.16 8.59 10.54
N PRO A 73 5.36 8.46 11.86
CA PRO A 73 6.66 8.66 12.49
C PRO A 73 7.77 7.72 11.98
N ARG A 74 7.40 6.48 11.58
CA ARG A 74 8.36 5.45 11.13
C ARG A 74 8.85 5.67 9.70
N PHE A 75 7.95 6.09 8.81
CA PHE A 75 8.26 6.26 7.37
C PHE A 75 8.61 7.69 6.99
N PHE A 76 8.18 8.67 7.78
CA PHE A 76 8.37 10.10 7.52
C PHE A 76 8.97 10.79 8.76
N PRO A 77 10.17 10.36 9.22
CA PRO A 77 10.76 10.91 10.42
C PRO A 77 11.16 12.39 10.24
N SER A 78 11.21 13.13 11.35
CA SER A 78 11.49 14.57 11.38
C SER A 78 12.89 14.97 10.92
N ASN A 79 13.83 14.04 10.88
CA ASN A 79 15.22 14.23 10.46
C ASN A 79 15.50 13.72 9.02
N GLY A 80 14.47 13.32 8.28
CA GLY A 80 14.60 12.79 6.92
C GLY A 80 14.74 13.89 5.85
N ARG A 81 15.43 13.56 4.75
CA ARG A 81 15.30 14.33 3.50
C ARG A 81 13.98 13.95 2.84
N GLY A 82 12.96 14.81 2.89
CA GLY A 82 11.66 14.56 2.25
C GLY A 82 10.47 15.07 3.06
N LEU A 83 9.31 14.42 2.90
CA LEU A 83 8.11 14.74 3.68
C LEU A 83 8.32 14.36 5.15
N VAL A 84 7.92 15.28 6.05
CA VAL A 84 8.11 15.12 7.49
C VAL A 84 6.77 14.92 8.20
N TRP A 85 6.66 13.89 9.03
CA TRP A 85 5.54 13.74 9.95
C TRP A 85 5.75 14.57 11.23
N PRO A 86 4.74 15.29 11.75
CA PRO A 86 3.41 15.52 11.18
C PRO A 86 3.34 16.77 10.27
N LYS A 87 4.44 17.49 10.06
CA LYS A 87 4.48 18.81 9.37
C LYS A 87 3.89 18.80 7.96
N ASP A 88 4.15 17.75 7.18
CA ASP A 88 3.67 17.56 5.80
C ASP A 88 2.49 16.58 5.73
N TYR A 89 1.66 16.50 6.79
CA TYR A 89 0.57 15.53 6.90
C TYR A 89 -0.28 15.41 5.62
N ASP A 90 -0.74 16.54 5.04
CA ASP A 90 -1.60 16.51 3.85
C ASP A 90 -0.92 15.91 2.62
N LYS A 91 0.37 16.18 2.43
CA LYS A 91 1.15 15.60 1.33
C LYS A 91 1.36 14.11 1.56
N ILE A 92 1.71 13.72 2.79
CA ILE A 92 1.86 12.32 3.20
C ILE A 92 0.55 11.58 2.96
N TYR A 93 -0.57 12.16 3.39
CA TYR A 93 -1.90 11.60 3.22
C TYR A 93 -2.24 11.38 1.75
N LYS A 94 -2.06 12.40 0.90
CA LYS A 94 -2.33 12.30 -0.54
C LYS A 94 -1.46 11.24 -1.21
N THR A 95 -0.18 11.16 -0.85
CA THR A 95 0.71 10.16 -1.43
C THR A 95 0.31 8.75 -1.01
N VAL A 96 0.17 8.49 0.29
CA VAL A 96 -0.20 7.16 0.79
C VAL A 96 -1.57 6.75 0.27
N HIS A 97 -2.53 7.67 0.18
CA HIS A 97 -3.83 7.45 -0.46
C HIS A 97 -3.66 6.88 -1.89
N GLN A 98 -2.81 7.51 -2.69
CA GLN A 98 -2.58 7.10 -4.07
C GLN A 98 -1.91 5.73 -4.16
N VAL A 99 -0.94 5.46 -3.27
CA VAL A 99 -0.29 4.14 -3.19
C VAL A 99 -1.29 3.05 -2.83
N VAL A 100 -2.10 3.27 -1.80
CA VAL A 100 -3.17 2.36 -1.40
C VAL A 100 -4.12 2.11 -2.57
N ARG A 101 -4.53 3.16 -3.29
CA ARG A 101 -5.44 3.03 -4.43
C ARG A 101 -4.86 2.15 -5.55
N VAL A 102 -3.59 2.36 -5.91
CA VAL A 102 -2.90 1.57 -6.94
C VAL A 102 -2.75 0.11 -6.50
N LEU A 103 -2.29 -0.11 -5.27
CA LEU A 103 -2.04 -1.47 -4.76
C LEU A 103 -3.34 -2.26 -4.54
N SER A 104 -4.40 -1.62 -4.05
CA SER A 104 -5.69 -2.27 -3.79
C SER A 104 -6.31 -2.86 -5.06
N ILE A 105 -6.06 -2.27 -6.23
CA ILE A 105 -6.51 -2.86 -7.51
C ILE A 105 -5.79 -4.19 -7.77
N GLY A 106 -4.47 -4.22 -7.61
CA GLY A 106 -3.66 -5.43 -7.79
C GLY A 106 -4.02 -6.51 -6.78
N ILE A 107 -4.19 -6.14 -5.51
CA ILE A 107 -4.55 -7.06 -4.43
C ILE A 107 -5.91 -7.70 -4.72
N ARG A 108 -6.95 -6.90 -5.03
CA ARG A 108 -8.28 -7.43 -5.39
C ARG A 108 -8.26 -8.40 -6.56
N ARG A 109 -7.50 -8.08 -7.62
CA ARG A 109 -7.31 -8.98 -8.76
C ARG A 109 -6.64 -10.29 -8.34
N GLY A 110 -5.67 -10.21 -7.43
CA GLY A 110 -5.00 -11.38 -6.84
C GLY A 110 -5.96 -12.29 -6.09
N TYR A 111 -6.82 -11.72 -5.24
CA TYR A 111 -7.84 -12.48 -4.51
C TYR A 111 -8.86 -13.12 -5.45
N ARG A 112 -9.39 -12.38 -6.43
CA ARG A 112 -10.33 -12.93 -7.42
C ARG A 112 -9.75 -14.13 -8.18
N LYS A 113 -8.46 -14.10 -8.53
CA LYS A 113 -7.77 -15.21 -9.19
C LYS A 113 -7.54 -16.42 -8.26
N LYS A 114 -7.49 -16.22 -6.95
CA LYS A 114 -7.41 -17.32 -5.97
C LYS A 114 -8.78 -17.94 -5.78
N GLU A 115 -9.82 -17.13 -5.59
CA GLU A 115 -11.22 -17.60 -5.49
C GLU A 115 -11.62 -18.43 -6.71
N LEU A 116 -11.34 -17.96 -7.93
CA LEU A 116 -11.65 -18.73 -9.15
C LEU A 116 -10.92 -20.07 -9.23
N ARG A 117 -9.70 -20.18 -8.67
CA ARG A 117 -8.94 -21.44 -8.64
C ARG A 117 -9.47 -22.42 -7.60
N VAL A 118 -9.93 -21.90 -6.46
CA VAL A 118 -10.61 -22.71 -5.43
C VAL A 118 -11.90 -23.27 -6.00
N VAL A 119 -12.76 -22.42 -6.59
CA VAL A 119 -14.04 -22.83 -7.19
C VAL A 119 -13.86 -23.83 -8.35
N GLN A 120 -12.78 -23.71 -9.14
CA GLN A 120 -12.47 -24.70 -10.20
C GLN A 120 -11.89 -26.02 -9.67
N GLY A 121 -11.26 -26.01 -8.49
CA GLY A 121 -10.71 -27.21 -7.84
C GLY A 121 -11.72 -27.97 -6.98
N GLU A 122 -12.87 -27.37 -6.67
CA GLU A 122 -13.98 -27.96 -5.89
C GLU A 122 -15.02 -28.67 -6.77
N ARG A 123 -14.83 -28.72 -8.10
CA ARG A 123 -15.71 -29.45 -9.01
C ARG A 123 -15.20 -30.88 -9.20
N TRP A 124 -15.54 -31.75 -8.25
CA TRP A 124 -15.46 -33.21 -8.39
C TRP A 124 -16.83 -33.77 -8.74
#